data_AF-A0A4R1QSF3-F1
#
_entry.id   AF-A0A4R1QSF3-F1
#
_cell.length_a   1.000
_cell.length_b   1.000
_cell.length_c   1.000
_cell.angle_alpha   90.00
_cell.angle_beta   90.00
_cell.angle_gamma   90.00
#
_symmetry.space_group_name_H-M   'P 1'
#
loop_
_entity.id
_entity.type
_entity.pdbx_description
1 polymer ?
#
loop_
_entity_poly.entity_id
_entity_poly.type
_entity_poly.pdbx_seq_one_letter_code
_entity_poly.pdbx_strand_id
1 'polypeptide(L)'
;MKWDQSSQKSGEEGRSCPRPRPCGCCCRGPQGEQGPQGERGPQGETGQPGENSVLAAASFFAFERRFENGKPIPLVTGMADETGQIRLVDETRIQLEQGRYAVWYTVSAVLEKEGYFQVTPSQQGSPRLAYGVYAKTAAPLVTAGGANFLLLTGTEPMVLRLHYNSNVTSRSGAASVMVWKLAE
;
A
#
# COMPACT_ATOMS: atom_id res chain seq x y z
N MET A 1 15.31 -54.30 26.45
CA MET A 1 13.84 -54.41 26.62
C MET A 1 13.28 -55.05 25.36
N LYS A 2 12.79 -56.29 25.49
CA LYS A 2 12.00 -57.02 24.49
C LYS A 2 10.52 -56.75 24.74
N TRP A 3 9.74 -56.60 23.67
CA TRP A 3 8.32 -56.97 23.50
C TRP A 3 8.15 -57.09 21.97
N ASP A 4 8.29 -58.27 21.36
CA ASP A 4 7.33 -59.37 21.20
C ASP A 4 6.12 -59.03 20.29
N GLN A 5 6.13 -59.61 19.09
CA GLN A 5 4.92 -60.15 18.46
C GLN A 5 5.25 -61.53 17.86
N SER A 6 5.02 -62.58 18.66
CA SER A 6 4.28 -63.81 18.34
C SER A 6 3.95 -64.01 16.85
N SER A 7 4.50 -65.05 16.19
CA SER A 7 3.90 -66.40 16.04
C SER A 7 2.53 -66.39 15.35
N GLN A 8 2.18 -67.24 14.37
CA GLN A 8 2.73 -68.49 13.86
C GLN A 8 1.91 -68.84 12.59
N LYS A 9 2.53 -69.53 11.64
CA LYS A 9 1.85 -70.20 10.52
C LYS A 9 1.20 -71.51 10.98
N SER A 10 0.02 -71.83 10.45
CA SER A 10 -0.54 -73.18 10.26
C SER A 10 -1.83 -73.03 9.44
N GLY A 11 -2.25 -73.86 8.49
CA GLY A 11 -1.80 -75.10 7.85
C GLY A 11 -2.71 -75.23 6.61
N GLU A 12 -2.32 -75.96 5.57
CA GLU A 12 -2.93 -77.28 5.25
C GLU A 12 -4.45 -77.22 5.03
N GLU A 13 -5.04 -77.74 3.97
CA GLU A 13 -4.75 -79.00 3.29
C GLU A 13 -5.70 -79.08 2.09
N GLY A 14 -5.20 -79.51 0.93
CA GLY A 14 -6.06 -79.90 -0.17
C GLY A 14 -6.87 -81.14 0.22
N ARG A 15 -8.13 -81.21 -0.20
CA ARG A 15 -8.85 -82.49 -0.30
C ARG A 15 -9.58 -82.56 -1.63
N SER A 16 -9.05 -83.48 -2.45
CA SER A 16 -9.68 -84.03 -3.63
C SER A 16 -11.10 -84.51 -3.31
N CYS A 17 -11.99 -84.41 -4.28
CA CYS A 17 -13.19 -85.23 -4.31
C CYS A 17 -13.20 -86.07 -5.60
N PRO A 18 -13.31 -87.40 -5.48
CA PRO A 18 -13.25 -88.35 -6.58
C PRO A 18 -14.54 -88.32 -7.40
N ARG A 19 -14.41 -88.53 -8.71
CA ARG A 19 -15.53 -88.80 -9.64
C ARG A 19 -16.23 -90.11 -9.25
N PRO A 20 -17.55 -90.30 -9.50
CA PRO A 20 -18.11 -90.23 -10.87
C PRO A 20 -19.56 -89.68 -11.03
N ARG A 21 -19.71 -88.65 -11.89
CA ARG A 21 -20.84 -88.26 -12.79
C ARG A 21 -22.32 -88.24 -12.27
N PRO A 22 -23.25 -87.56 -12.97
CA PRO A 22 -23.24 -86.21 -13.57
C PRO A 22 -24.43 -85.37 -13.01
N CYS A 23 -24.34 -84.06 -12.79
CA CYS A 23 -24.80 -83.01 -13.72
C CYS A 23 -24.74 -81.66 -12.99
N GLY A 24 -24.34 -80.57 -13.68
CA GLY A 24 -24.78 -79.22 -13.33
C GLY A 24 -23.78 -78.22 -12.73
N CYS A 25 -22.47 -78.31 -13.04
CA CYS A 25 -21.53 -77.21 -12.73
C CYS A 25 -21.68 -76.05 -13.73
N CYS A 26 -22.41 -74.99 -13.37
CA CYS A 26 -22.18 -73.65 -13.91
C CYS A 26 -20.99 -73.04 -13.14
N CYS A 27 -19.78 -73.25 -13.65
CA CYS A 27 -18.58 -72.58 -13.13
C CYS A 27 -18.68 -71.08 -13.43
N ARG A 28 -18.93 -70.24 -12.41
CA ARG A 28 -18.72 -68.80 -12.50
C ARG A 28 -17.20 -68.56 -12.48
N GLY A 29 -16.65 -68.07 -13.59
CA GLY A 29 -15.22 -67.76 -13.71
C GLY A 29 -14.76 -66.69 -12.72
N PRO A 30 -13.46 -66.62 -12.40
CA PRO A 30 -12.92 -65.64 -11.46
C PRO A 30 -13.20 -64.21 -11.95
N GLN A 31 -13.64 -63.35 -11.03
CA GLN A 31 -13.87 -61.94 -11.30
C GLN A 31 -12.53 -61.26 -11.63
N GLY A 32 -12.46 -60.55 -12.76
CA GLY A 32 -11.23 -59.90 -13.24
C GLY A 32 -10.69 -58.87 -12.26
N GLU A 33 -9.37 -58.71 -12.24
CA GLU A 33 -8.68 -57.78 -11.34
C GLU A 33 -9.14 -56.33 -11.56
N GLN A 34 -9.27 -55.58 -10.47
CA GLN A 34 -9.65 -54.17 -10.51
C GLN A 34 -8.52 -53.36 -11.17
N GLY A 35 -8.84 -52.55 -12.17
CA GLY A 35 -7.86 -51.76 -12.91
C GLY A 35 -7.09 -50.77 -12.02
N PRO A 36 -5.88 -50.37 -12.41
CA PRO A 36 -5.05 -49.47 -11.60
C PRO A 36 -5.73 -48.11 -11.39
N GLN A 37 -5.54 -47.55 -10.20
CA GLN A 37 -6.03 -46.22 -9.87
C GLN A 37 -5.31 -45.16 -10.74
N GLY A 38 -6.06 -44.22 -11.31
CA GLY A 38 -5.50 -43.17 -12.17
C GLY A 38 -4.52 -42.25 -11.44
N GLU A 39 -3.54 -41.72 -12.17
CA GLU A 39 -2.51 -40.85 -11.63
C GLU A 39 -3.09 -39.54 -11.06
N ARG A 40 -2.43 -39.01 -10.02
CA ARG A 40 -2.77 -37.71 -9.43
C ARG A 40 -2.51 -36.62 -10.48
N GLY A 41 -3.49 -35.75 -10.70
CA GLY A 41 -3.35 -34.60 -11.59
C GLY A 41 -2.19 -33.68 -11.17
N PRO A 42 -1.68 -32.86 -12.10
CA PRO A 42 -0.55 -31.97 -11.84
C PRO A 42 -0.86 -31.00 -10.71
N GLN A 43 0.14 -30.73 -9.87
CA GLN A 43 0.04 -29.69 -8.85
C GLN A 43 -0.02 -28.32 -9.53
N GLY A 44 -0.98 -27.49 -9.12
CA GLY A 44 -1.14 -26.13 -9.65
C GLY A 44 0.14 -25.30 -9.45
N GLU A 45 0.38 -24.36 -10.36
CA GLU A 45 1.53 -23.45 -10.27
C GLU A 45 1.50 -22.68 -8.94
N THR A 46 2.66 -22.55 -8.31
CA THR A 46 2.80 -21.73 -7.11
C THR A 46 2.64 -20.28 -7.52
N GLY A 47 1.69 -19.54 -6.91
CA GLY A 47 1.49 -18.12 -7.21
C GLY A 47 2.79 -17.34 -7.07
N GLN A 48 3.07 -16.43 -8.00
CA GLN A 48 4.25 -15.58 -7.93
C GLN A 48 4.26 -14.82 -6.60
N PRO A 49 5.41 -14.77 -5.88
CA PRO A 49 5.57 -13.83 -4.79
C PRO A 49 5.26 -12.42 -5.31
N GLY A 50 4.38 -11.69 -4.63
CA GLY A 50 4.11 -10.29 -5.00
C GLY A 50 5.43 -9.52 -5.02
N GLU A 51 5.69 -8.77 -6.09
CA GLU A 51 6.85 -7.88 -6.10
C GLU A 51 6.76 -6.95 -4.89
N ASN A 52 7.79 -6.99 -4.04
CA ASN A 52 8.02 -5.97 -3.02
C ASN A 52 8.37 -4.66 -3.72
N SER A 53 7.41 -4.05 -4.42
CA SER A 53 7.57 -2.70 -4.95
C SER A 53 7.63 -1.77 -3.75
N VAL A 54 8.78 -1.12 -3.56
CA VAL A 54 8.92 -0.10 -2.53
C VAL A 54 7.94 1.02 -2.86
N LEU A 55 6.97 1.25 -1.97
CA LEU A 55 6.00 2.32 -2.13
C LEU A 55 6.73 3.66 -2.08
N ALA A 56 6.59 4.47 -3.13
CA ALA A 56 7.15 5.82 -3.14
C ALA A 56 6.36 6.72 -2.18
N ALA A 57 6.99 7.10 -1.08
CA ALA A 57 6.39 7.86 0.00
C ALA A 57 7.41 8.84 0.59
N ALA A 58 7.00 10.09 0.80
CA ALA A 58 7.84 11.08 1.47
C ALA A 58 7.02 11.99 2.38
N SER A 59 7.70 12.59 3.36
CA SER A 59 7.14 13.64 4.20
C SER A 59 8.05 14.86 4.25
N PHE A 60 7.42 16.02 4.32
CA PHE A 60 8.08 17.32 4.37
C PHE A 60 7.42 18.16 5.46
N PHE A 61 8.18 19.01 6.13
CA PHE A 61 7.62 19.84 7.20
C PHE A 61 8.30 21.20 7.32
N ALA A 62 7.63 22.13 7.99
CA ALA A 62 8.19 23.36 8.52
C ALA A 62 7.77 23.47 9.98
N PHE A 63 8.67 23.92 10.86
CA PHE A 63 8.36 24.12 12.27
C PHE A 63 8.93 25.44 12.74
N GLU A 64 8.11 26.22 13.44
CA GLU A 64 8.46 27.56 13.98
C GLU A 64 9.09 28.52 12.94
N ARG A 65 8.63 28.46 11.69
CA ARG A 65 9.12 29.33 10.60
C ARG A 65 8.13 30.45 10.31
N ARG A 66 8.62 31.67 10.14
CA ARG A 66 7.80 32.77 9.62
C ARG A 66 7.46 32.50 8.15
N PHE A 67 6.18 32.59 7.81
CA PHE A 67 5.73 32.52 6.42
C PHE A 67 5.60 33.92 5.82
N GLU A 68 6.05 34.07 4.57
CA GLU A 68 6.01 35.35 3.86
C GLU A 68 4.80 35.43 2.94
N ASN A 69 4.04 36.52 3.04
CA ASN A 69 2.87 36.73 2.19
C ASN A 69 3.24 36.70 0.70
N GLY A 70 2.52 35.92 -0.09
CA GLY A 70 2.74 35.77 -1.53
C GLY A 70 3.92 34.86 -1.89
N LYS A 71 4.53 34.17 -0.92
CA LYS A 71 5.65 33.26 -1.14
C LYS A 71 5.25 31.80 -0.90
N PRO A 72 5.94 30.84 -1.54
CA PRO A 72 5.85 29.45 -1.16
C PRO A 72 6.30 29.22 0.29
N ILE A 73 5.65 28.30 0.98
CA ILE A 73 6.05 27.84 2.32
C ILE A 73 7.36 27.05 2.17
N PRO A 74 8.41 27.41 2.93
CA PRO A 74 9.65 26.68 2.92
C PRO A 74 9.57 25.46 3.88
N LEU A 75 9.99 24.32 3.37
CA LEU A 75 9.90 22.99 3.95
C LEU A 75 11.30 22.38 4.04
N VAL A 76 11.41 21.35 4.87
CA VAL A 76 12.55 20.43 4.93
C VAL A 76 12.05 19.00 4.80
N THR A 77 12.91 18.09 4.37
CA THR A 77 12.60 16.66 4.28
C THR A 77 12.53 16.06 5.68
N GLY A 78 11.40 15.42 6.00
CA GLY A 78 11.25 14.59 7.19
C GLY A 78 11.64 13.15 6.90
N MET A 79 10.87 12.48 6.05
CA MET A 79 11.15 11.15 5.52
C MET A 79 11.35 11.24 4.02
N ALA A 80 12.50 10.79 3.53
CA ALA A 80 12.79 10.74 2.10
C ALA A 80 12.15 9.52 1.44
N ASP A 81 11.78 9.67 0.17
CA ASP A 81 11.40 8.55 -0.69
C ASP A 81 12.65 7.86 -1.25
N GLU A 82 12.84 6.58 -0.90
CA GLU A 82 13.98 5.77 -1.33
C GLU A 82 13.97 5.48 -2.84
N THR A 83 12.80 5.58 -3.49
CA THR A 83 12.68 5.36 -4.94
C THR A 83 13.08 6.58 -5.77
N GLY A 84 13.21 7.75 -5.15
CA GLY A 84 13.58 9.02 -5.80
C GLY A 84 12.46 9.67 -6.64
N GLN A 85 11.25 9.11 -6.62
CA GLN A 85 10.09 9.60 -7.37
C GLN A 85 9.47 10.85 -6.74
N ILE A 86 9.65 11.03 -5.43
CA ILE A 86 9.17 12.17 -4.66
C ILE A 86 10.37 12.82 -3.97
N ARG A 87 10.71 14.05 -4.36
CA ARG A 87 11.87 14.74 -3.78
C ARG A 87 11.62 16.22 -3.54
N LEU A 88 12.14 16.73 -2.44
CA LEU A 88 12.25 18.17 -2.22
C LEU A 88 13.51 18.66 -2.93
N VAL A 89 13.36 19.33 -4.08
CA VAL A 89 14.52 19.79 -4.89
C VAL A 89 15.10 21.11 -4.40
N ASP A 90 14.27 21.91 -3.74
CA ASP A 90 14.68 23.01 -2.86
C ASP A 90 13.62 23.16 -1.77
N GLU A 91 13.85 24.06 -0.81
CA GLU A 91 12.95 24.26 0.33
C GLU A 91 11.47 24.47 -0.06
N THR A 92 11.15 24.85 -1.29
CA THR A 92 9.77 25.19 -1.70
C THR A 92 9.18 24.27 -2.76
N ARG A 93 9.98 23.41 -3.38
CA ARG A 93 9.59 22.60 -4.54
C ARG A 93 9.63 21.12 -4.23
N ILE A 94 8.46 20.51 -4.12
CA ILE A 94 8.31 19.06 -4.12
C ILE A 94 8.16 18.61 -5.57
N GLN A 95 9.18 17.96 -6.12
CA GLN A 95 9.14 17.33 -7.43
C GLN A 95 8.57 15.92 -7.31
N LEU A 96 7.61 15.62 -8.18
CA LEU A 96 6.96 14.33 -8.33
C LEU A 96 7.24 13.85 -9.76
N GLU A 97 7.78 12.66 -9.93
CA GLU A 97 7.91 12.03 -11.24
C GLU A 97 6.53 11.70 -11.84
N GLN A 98 6.47 11.25 -13.09
CA GLN A 98 5.19 10.90 -13.72
C GLN A 98 4.38 9.88 -12.89
N GLY A 99 3.06 10.06 -12.88
CA GLY A 99 2.13 9.14 -12.20
C GLY A 99 1.04 9.85 -11.40
N ARG A 100 0.40 9.08 -10.51
CA ARG A 100 -0.72 9.51 -9.67
C ARG A 100 -0.29 9.56 -8.21
N TYR A 101 -0.59 10.66 -7.52
CA TYR A 101 -0.17 10.88 -6.14
C TYR A 101 -1.34 11.32 -5.26
N ALA A 102 -1.34 10.85 -4.02
CA ALA A 102 -2.15 11.40 -2.95
C ALA A 102 -1.28 12.32 -2.09
N VAL A 103 -1.76 13.53 -1.85
CA VAL A 103 -1.09 14.53 -1.05
C VAL A 103 -2.01 14.91 0.10
N TRP A 104 -1.50 14.81 1.33
CA TRP A 104 -2.14 15.34 2.52
C TRP A 104 -1.28 16.45 3.10
N TYR A 105 -1.88 17.55 3.53
CA TYR A 105 -1.11 18.59 4.19
C TYR A 105 -1.88 19.27 5.31
N THR A 106 -1.13 19.70 6.32
CA THR A 106 -1.60 20.53 7.43
C THR A 106 -0.74 21.78 7.49
N VAL A 107 -1.36 22.90 7.81
CA VAL A 107 -0.68 24.19 7.89
C VAL A 107 -1.30 25.03 8.99
N SER A 108 -0.47 25.76 9.71
CA SER A 108 -0.90 26.71 10.71
C SER A 108 0.09 27.86 10.83
N ALA A 109 -0.40 29.01 11.31
CA ALA A 109 0.44 30.11 11.73
C ALA A 109 -0.25 30.97 12.79
N VAL A 110 0.53 31.53 13.70
CA VAL A 110 0.09 32.59 14.61
C VAL A 110 0.11 33.91 13.86
N LEU A 111 -1.04 34.57 13.76
CA LEU A 111 -1.15 35.88 13.09
C LEU A 111 -0.93 37.01 14.11
N GLU A 112 -0.09 38.00 13.80
CA GLU A 112 0.19 39.12 14.72
C GLU A 112 -1.02 40.02 14.98
N LYS A 113 -1.95 40.08 14.03
CA LYS A 113 -3.20 40.87 14.09
C LYS A 113 -4.38 40.03 13.60
N GLU A 114 -5.59 40.51 13.80
CA GLU A 114 -6.78 39.98 13.16
C GLU A 114 -6.65 40.07 11.63
N GLY A 115 -6.89 38.95 10.95
CA GLY A 115 -6.61 38.85 9.52
C GLY A 115 -6.96 37.49 8.97
N TYR A 116 -6.70 37.30 7.69
CA TYR A 116 -6.89 36.01 7.04
C TYR A 116 -5.57 35.25 6.94
N PHE A 117 -5.70 33.93 6.90
CA PHE A 117 -4.66 32.97 6.59
C PHE A 117 -5.17 32.18 5.39
N GLN A 118 -4.38 32.11 4.33
CA GLN A 118 -4.68 31.29 3.18
C GLN A 118 -3.45 30.53 2.73
N VAL A 119 -3.61 29.24 2.48
CA VAL A 119 -2.60 28.42 1.81
C VAL A 119 -3.21 27.79 0.57
N THR A 120 -2.56 27.98 -0.57
CA THR A 120 -3.02 27.48 -1.87
C THR A 120 -1.99 26.53 -2.45
N PRO A 121 -2.30 25.24 -2.63
CA PRO A 121 -1.43 24.35 -3.37
C PRO A 121 -1.39 24.76 -4.84
N SER A 122 -0.26 24.54 -5.52
CA SER A 122 -0.12 24.76 -6.95
C SER A 122 0.58 23.58 -7.61
N GLN A 123 0.12 23.20 -8.80
CA GLN A 123 0.73 22.17 -9.64
C GLN A 123 1.29 22.85 -10.90
N GLN A 124 2.59 22.74 -11.15
CA GLN A 124 3.26 23.38 -12.30
C GLN A 124 2.96 24.88 -12.41
N GLY A 125 2.88 25.59 -11.27
CA GLY A 125 2.53 27.01 -11.21
C GLY A 125 1.04 27.32 -11.31
N SER A 126 0.20 26.37 -11.74
CA SER A 126 -1.26 26.55 -11.75
C SER A 126 -1.83 26.39 -10.33
N PRO A 127 -2.55 27.40 -9.79
CA PRO A 127 -3.14 27.31 -8.46
C PRO A 127 -4.29 26.29 -8.42
N ARG A 128 -4.36 25.51 -7.34
CA ARG A 128 -5.40 24.51 -7.06
C ARG A 128 -6.32 25.04 -5.96
N LEU A 129 -7.06 26.11 -6.28
CA LEU A 129 -7.85 26.90 -5.31
C LEU A 129 -8.85 26.06 -4.50
N ALA A 130 -9.51 25.08 -5.14
CA ALA A 130 -10.48 24.20 -4.49
C ALA A 130 -9.88 23.35 -3.36
N TYR A 131 -8.56 23.19 -3.34
CA TYR A 131 -7.83 22.40 -2.35
C TYR A 131 -7.03 23.29 -1.39
N GLY A 132 -7.32 24.59 -1.34
CA GLY A 132 -6.69 25.51 -0.39
C GLY A 132 -7.18 25.31 1.05
N VAL A 133 -6.46 25.91 1.98
CA VAL A 133 -6.88 26.10 3.38
C VAL A 133 -7.09 27.58 3.60
N TYR A 134 -8.24 27.95 4.17
CA TYR A 134 -8.56 29.33 4.54
C TYR A 134 -9.04 29.40 5.98
N ALA A 135 -8.58 30.40 6.71
CA ALA A 135 -9.05 30.74 8.04
C ALA A 135 -9.00 32.26 8.23
N LYS A 136 -9.80 32.78 9.16
CA LYS A 136 -9.78 34.20 9.53
C LYS A 136 -9.87 34.33 11.05
N THR A 137 -9.01 35.15 11.63
CA THR A 137 -9.00 35.43 13.07
C THR A 137 -9.67 36.76 13.35
N ALA A 138 -10.29 36.88 14.53
CA ALA A 138 -10.93 38.11 15.01
C ALA A 138 -10.14 38.80 16.14
N ALA A 139 -8.95 38.29 16.47
CA ALA A 139 -8.07 38.81 17.52
C ALA A 139 -6.59 38.60 17.13
N PRO A 140 -5.68 39.42 17.67
CA PRO A 140 -4.23 39.27 17.46
C PRO A 140 -3.70 38.03 18.20
N LEU A 141 -2.56 37.52 17.73
CA LEU A 141 -1.84 36.39 18.32
C LEU A 141 -2.65 35.08 18.40
N VAL A 142 -3.60 34.91 17.49
CA VAL A 142 -4.39 33.68 17.36
C VAL A 142 -3.81 32.81 16.25
N THR A 143 -3.77 31.50 16.50
CA THR A 143 -3.41 30.50 15.49
C THR A 143 -4.53 30.34 14.48
N ALA A 144 -4.22 30.52 13.21
CA ALA A 144 -5.06 30.19 12.07
C ALA A 144 -4.44 29.02 11.32
N GLY A 145 -5.25 28.15 10.74
CA GLY A 145 -4.74 26.98 10.04
C GLY A 145 -5.81 25.99 9.65
N GLY A 146 -5.39 24.85 9.15
CA GLY A 146 -6.26 23.76 8.75
C GLY A 146 -5.50 22.66 8.05
N ALA A 147 -6.25 21.71 7.51
CA ALA A 147 -5.74 20.57 6.76
C ALA A 147 -6.56 20.41 5.48
N ASN A 148 -5.92 19.91 4.42
CA ASN A 148 -6.61 19.51 3.21
C ASN A 148 -5.82 18.41 2.50
N PHE A 149 -6.42 17.82 1.47
CA PHE A 149 -5.80 16.80 0.64
C PHE A 149 -6.16 16.99 -0.82
N LEU A 150 -5.31 16.48 -1.72
CA LEU A 150 -5.57 16.52 -3.15
C LEU A 150 -4.93 15.32 -3.85
N LEU A 151 -5.56 14.93 -4.95
CA LEU A 151 -4.98 13.99 -5.90
C LEU A 151 -4.31 14.77 -7.01
N LEU A 152 -3.08 14.36 -7.34
CA LEU A 152 -2.32 14.88 -8.46
C LEU A 152 -2.13 13.77 -9.48
N THR A 153 -2.22 14.10 -10.75
CA THR A 153 -1.95 13.19 -11.85
C THR A 153 -1.23 13.97 -12.93
N GLY A 154 -0.22 13.36 -13.53
CA GLY A 154 0.54 13.95 -14.61
C GLY A 154 1.29 12.88 -15.38
N THR A 155 1.31 13.04 -16.69
CA THR A 155 2.06 12.20 -17.63
C THR A 155 3.52 12.61 -17.73
N GLU A 156 3.91 13.71 -17.08
CA GLU A 156 5.24 14.29 -17.04
C GLU A 156 5.60 14.66 -15.59
N PRO A 157 6.88 14.81 -15.24
CA PRO A 157 7.30 15.28 -13.92
C PRO A 157 6.65 16.62 -13.57
N MET A 158 6.14 16.73 -12.34
CA MET A 158 5.39 17.89 -11.87
C MET A 158 5.96 18.45 -10.58
N VAL A 159 5.78 19.76 -10.38
CA VAL A 159 6.19 20.45 -9.15
C VAL A 159 4.97 20.87 -8.35
N LEU A 160 4.90 20.40 -7.10
CA LEU A 160 3.98 20.86 -6.08
C LEU A 160 4.63 21.95 -5.22
N ARG A 161 3.86 23.00 -4.94
CA ARG A 161 4.19 24.04 -3.96
C ARG A 161 2.97 24.39 -3.12
N LEU A 162 3.18 24.88 -1.90
CA LEU A 162 2.16 25.49 -1.06
C LEU A 162 2.42 26.99 -0.95
N HIS A 163 1.53 27.83 -1.47
CA HIS A 163 1.67 29.29 -1.43
C HIS A 163 0.93 29.87 -0.23
N TYR A 164 1.61 30.66 0.60
CA TYR A 164 1.03 31.33 1.75
C TYR A 164 0.62 32.76 1.40
N ASN A 165 -0.58 33.16 1.84
CA ASN A 165 -1.10 34.50 1.70
C ASN A 165 -1.78 34.97 2.99
N SER A 166 -1.55 36.23 3.34
CA SER A 166 -2.19 36.90 4.47
C SER A 166 -2.07 38.42 4.31
N ASN A 167 -3.04 39.15 4.85
CA ASN A 167 -2.95 40.61 5.00
C ASN A 167 -2.18 41.05 6.25
N VAL A 168 -1.72 40.12 7.08
CA VAL A 168 -1.02 40.38 8.33
C VAL A 168 0.23 39.51 8.44
N THR A 169 1.12 39.89 9.35
CA THR A 169 2.34 39.12 9.60
C THR A 169 2.03 37.76 10.22
N SER A 170 2.62 36.71 9.65
CA SER A 170 2.81 35.41 10.33
C SER A 170 3.97 35.51 11.31
N ARG A 171 3.70 35.29 12.61
CA ARG A 171 4.74 35.29 13.65
C ARG A 171 5.52 33.99 13.66
N SER A 172 4.80 32.87 13.64
CA SER A 172 5.36 31.52 13.68
C SER A 172 4.40 30.59 12.97
N GLY A 173 4.91 29.88 11.97
CA GLY A 173 4.17 28.96 11.12
C GLY A 173 4.72 27.54 11.22
N ALA A 174 3.82 26.58 11.02
CA ALA A 174 4.13 25.17 10.90
C ALA A 174 3.39 24.58 9.70
N ALA A 175 4.02 23.61 9.05
CA ALA A 175 3.42 22.88 7.93
C ALA A 175 3.89 21.43 7.98
N SER A 176 3.01 20.50 7.62
CA SER A 176 3.37 19.11 7.37
C SER A 176 2.73 18.68 6.06
N VAL A 177 3.50 18.03 5.20
CA VAL A 177 3.06 17.51 3.91
C VAL A 177 3.46 16.05 3.83
N MET A 178 2.51 15.21 3.46
CA MET A 178 2.72 13.79 3.19
C MET A 178 2.32 13.51 1.75
N VAL A 179 3.17 12.77 1.04
CA VAL A 179 2.94 12.41 -0.35
C VAL A 179 3.15 10.92 -0.52
N TRP A 180 2.21 10.27 -1.20
CA TRP A 180 2.29 8.87 -1.62
C TRP A 180 2.04 8.77 -3.11
N LYS A 181 2.86 8.00 -3.81
CA LYS A 181 2.51 7.53 -5.15
C LYS A 181 1.48 6.42 -5.00
N LEU A 182 0.37 6.56 -5.72
CA LEU A 182 -0.65 5.53 -5.77
C LEU A 182 -0.21 4.45 -6.76
N ALA A 183 -0.38 3.18 -6.37
CA ALA A 183 -0.14 2.06 -7.28
C ALA A 183 -0.98 2.23 -8.56
N GLU A 184 -0.38 1.82 -9.67
CA GLU A 184 -1.03 1.72 -10.98
C GLU A 184 -1.75 0.37 -11.10
#